data_AF-A0A0D8BVH1-F1
#
_entry.id   AF-A0A0D8BVH1-F1
#
_cell.length_a   1.000
_cell.length_b   1.000
_cell.length_c   1.000
_cell.angle_alpha   90.00
_cell.angle_beta   90.00
_cell.angle_gamma   90.00
#
_symmetry.space_group_name_H-M   'P 1'
#
loop_
_entity.id
_entity.type
_entity.pdbx_description
1 polymer ?
#
loop_
_entity_poly.entity_id
_entity_poly.type
_entity_poly.pdbx_seq_one_letter_code
_entity_poly.pdbx_strand_id
1 'polypeptide(L)' 'MRQTRKSEQAHQASDVLSADFHEWMRVEADYSAFELASEFGVTLRDVQMLKQQRFRP' A
#
# COMPACT_ATOMS: atom_id res chain seq x y z
N MET A 1 13.03 34.56 -2.15
CA MET A 1 12.11 33.73 -1.34
C MET A 1 12.31 32.26 -1.72
N ARG A 2 12.59 31.40 -0.74
CA ARG A 2 12.87 29.97 -0.94
C ARG A 2 11.53 29.22 -0.96
N GLN A 3 10.97 28.99 -2.15
CA GLN A 3 9.77 28.16 -2.27
C GLN A 3 10.17 26.70 -2.06
N THR A 4 9.68 26.16 -0.94
CA THR A 4 9.81 24.77 -0.54
C THR A 4 9.10 23.90 -1.58
N ARG A 5 9.83 22.91 -2.08
CA ARG A 5 9.29 21.76 -2.80
C ARG A 5 8.31 21.04 -1.87
N LYS A 6 7.03 21.40 -1.90
CA LYS A 6 5.98 20.60 -1.29
C LYS A 6 5.67 19.48 -2.27
N SER A 7 6.18 18.31 -1.90
CA SER A 7 5.75 16.96 -2.25
C SER A 7 4.27 16.83 -2.66
N GLU A 8 3.96 17.06 -3.94
CA GLU A 8 2.67 16.71 -4.57
C GLU A 8 2.70 15.31 -5.21
N GLN A 9 3.57 14.42 -4.73
CA GLN A 9 3.71 13.05 -5.28
C GLN A 9 3.20 11.95 -4.35
N ALA A 10 2.59 12.29 -3.21
CA ALA A 10 2.11 11.29 -2.26
C ALA A 10 0.70 10.74 -2.57
N HIS A 11 -0.08 11.39 -3.44
CA HIS A 11 -1.50 11.04 -3.68
C HIS A 11 -1.76 10.13 -4.90
N GLN A 12 -0.71 9.58 -5.55
CA GLN A 12 -0.91 8.55 -6.59
C GLN A 12 -0.70 7.11 -6.07
N ALA A 13 -0.58 6.92 -4.75
CA ALA A 13 -0.61 5.60 -4.17
C ALA A 13 -2.07 5.10 -4.10
N SER A 14 -2.59 4.68 -5.25
CA SER A 14 -3.63 3.66 -5.36
C SER A 14 -4.88 3.87 -4.48
N ASP A 15 -5.82 4.71 -4.93
CA ASP A 15 -7.16 4.81 -4.31
C ASP A 15 -7.86 3.44 -4.19
N VAL A 16 -7.50 2.47 -5.03
CA VAL A 16 -7.96 1.08 -4.99
C VAL A 16 -7.69 0.42 -3.64
N LEU A 17 -6.64 0.84 -2.92
CA LEU A 17 -6.30 0.25 -1.64
C LEU A 17 -6.81 1.05 -0.44
N SER A 18 -7.19 2.33 -0.58
CA SER A 18 -7.55 3.14 0.60
C SER A 18 -8.84 2.67 1.29
N ALA A 19 -9.79 2.09 0.55
CA ALA A 19 -11.00 1.50 1.14
C ALA A 19 -10.71 0.12 1.78
N ASP A 20 -9.86 -0.68 1.13
CA ASP A 20 -9.63 -2.09 1.49
C ASP A 20 -8.38 -2.30 2.38
N PHE A 21 -7.61 -1.26 2.67
CA PHE A 21 -6.37 -1.34 3.45
C PHE A 21 -6.60 -1.75 4.92
N HIS A 22 -7.74 -1.37 5.49
CA HIS A 22 -8.10 -1.77 6.85
C HIS A 22 -8.42 -3.27 6.93
N GLU A 23 -9.03 -3.81 5.89
CA GLU A 23 -9.31 -5.24 5.76
C GLU A 23 -8.01 -6.00 5.50
N TRP A 24 -7.18 -5.48 4.57
CA TRP A 24 -5.83 -5.97 4.31
C TRP A 24 -5.00 -6.07 5.59
N MET A 25 -5.00 -5.05 6.46
CA MET A 25 -4.29 -5.12 7.76
C MET A 25 -4.71 -6.27 8.66
N ARG A 26 -5.99 -6.64 8.63
CA ARG A 26 -6.52 -7.71 9.50
C ARG A 26 -6.08 -9.07 9.01
N VAL A 27 -6.02 -9.25 7.69
CA VAL A 27 -5.71 -10.54 7.07
C VAL A 27 -4.24 -10.69 6.69
N GLU A 28 -3.47 -9.60 6.61
CA GLU A 28 -2.05 -9.61 6.19
C GLU A 28 -1.15 -10.54 7.02
N ALA A 29 -1.46 -10.69 8.32
CA ALA A 29 -0.70 -11.57 9.22
C ALA A 29 -0.99 -13.05 8.98
N ASP A 30 -2.19 -13.37 8.49
CA ASP A 30 -2.68 -14.74 8.34
C ASP A 30 -2.60 -15.22 6.87
N TYR A 31 -2.55 -14.30 5.91
CA TYR A 31 -2.63 -14.58 4.48
C TYR A 31 -1.26 -14.46 3.81
N SER A 32 -0.99 -15.36 2.87
CA SER A 32 0.21 -15.31 2.05
C SER A 32 0.15 -14.15 1.05
N ALA A 33 1.31 -13.73 0.52
CA ALA A 33 1.35 -12.65 -0.47
C ALA A 33 0.49 -12.94 -1.72
N PHE A 34 0.33 -14.22 -2.07
CA PHE A 34 -0.50 -14.65 -3.20
C PHE A 34 -1.99 -14.51 -2.91
N GLU A 35 -2.45 -14.92 -1.73
CA GLU A 35 -3.84 -14.76 -1.32
C GLU A 35 -4.22 -13.28 -1.24
N LEU A 36 -3.35 -12.45 -0.65
CA LEU A 36 -3.51 -11.00 -0.62
C LEU A 36 -3.54 -10.39 -2.03
N ALA A 37 -2.71 -10.87 -2.96
CA ALA A 37 -2.76 -10.39 -4.33
C ALA A 37 -4.09 -10.74 -5.02
N SER A 38 -4.58 -11.97 -4.81
CA SER A 38 -5.81 -12.46 -5.41
C SER A 38 -7.07 -11.80 -4.83
N GLU A 39 -7.10 -11.56 -3.52
CA GLU A 39 -8.26 -11.03 -2.80
C GLU A 39 -8.45 -9.53 -3.05
N PHE A 40 -7.34 -8.77 -3.09
CA PHE A 40 -7.37 -7.32 -3.29
C PHE A 40 -7.18 -6.90 -4.76
N GLY A 41 -7.10 -7.87 -5.69
CA GLY A 41 -6.92 -7.60 -7.11
C GLY A 41 -5.62 -6.86 -7.45
N VAL A 42 -4.59 -7.05 -6.63
CA VAL A 42 -3.28 -6.37 -6.76
C VAL A 42 -2.20 -7.34 -7.18
N THR A 43 -1.07 -6.83 -7.66
CA THR A 43 0.06 -7.70 -7.98
C THR A 43 0.85 -8.07 -6.72
N LEU A 44 1.55 -9.21 -6.77
CA LEU A 44 2.50 -9.61 -5.72
C LEU A 44 3.53 -8.52 -5.41
N ARG A 45 3.94 -7.76 -6.43
CA ARG A 45 4.86 -6.63 -6.30
C ARG A 45 4.25 -5.51 -5.46
N ASP A 46 2.97 -5.23 -5.67
CA ASP A 46 2.25 -4.21 -4.90
C ASP A 46 2.11 -4.65 -3.44
N VAL A 47 1.80 -5.93 -3.18
CA VAL A 47 1.80 -6.50 -1.81
C VAL A 47 3.15 -6.32 -1.12
N GLN A 48 4.26 -6.60 -1.82
CA GLN A 48 5.61 -6.40 -1.28
C GLN A 48 5.95 -4.91 -1.06
N MET A 49 5.48 -4.02 -1.94
CA MET A 49 5.66 -2.58 -1.75
C MET A 49 4.87 -2.05 -0.55
N LEU A 50 3.65 -2.54 -0.33
CA LEU A 50 2.82 -2.20 0.83
C LEU A 50 3.46 -2.67 2.14
N LYS A 51 3.96 -3.91 2.18
CA LYS A 51 4.74 -4.45 3.30
C LYS A 51 5.96 -3.58 3.61
N GLN A 52 6.64 -3.08 2.59
CA GLN A 52 7.81 -2.21 2.77
C GLN A 52 7.45 -0.78 3.19
N GLN A 53 6.32 -0.23 2.72
CA GLN A 53 5.86 1.10 3.13
C GLN A 53 5.53 1.16 4.63
N ARG A 54 5.08 0.05 5.23
CA ARG A 54 4.85 -0.06 6.68
C ARG A 54 6.11 0.11 7.53
N PHE A 55 7.28 -0.20 6.98
CA PHE A 55 8.55 -0.19 7.69
C PHE A 55 9.37 1.08 7.48
N ARG A 56 8.80 2.12 6.85
CA ARG A 56 9.49 3.41 6.73
C ARG A 56 9.26 4.24 8.01
N PRO A 57 10.30 4.52 8.82
CA PRO A 57 10.19 5.39 10.00
C PRO A 57 9.93 6.85 9.63
#